data_AF-F3PQM7-F1
#
_entry.id   AF-F3PQM7-F1
#
_cell.length_a   1.000
_cell.length_b   1.000
_cell.length_c   1.000
_cell.angle_alpha   90.00
_cell.angle_beta   90.00
_cell.angle_gamma   90.00
#
_symmetry.space_group_name_H-M   'P 1'
#
loop_
_entity.id
_entity.type
_entity.pdbx_description
1 polymer ?
#
loop_
_entity_poly.entity_id
_entity_poly.type
_entity_poly.pdbx_seq_one_letter_code
_entity_poly.pdbx_strand_id
1 'polypeptide(L)' 'MKKDVIILTGAGQIGMAIARRMGYGKKIVIGDKKTENAGAIAGIMNGRDSTPSPWKRTSPQGNPS' A
#
# COMPACT_ATOMS: atom_id res chain seq x y z
N MET A 1 -7.01 -16.88 -9.27
CA MET A 1 -6.91 -15.55 -9.93
C MET A 1 -5.62 -14.87 -9.50
N LYS A 2 -4.76 -14.45 -10.43
CA LYS A 2 -3.51 -13.73 -10.09
C LYS A 2 -3.87 -12.28 -9.75
N LYS A 3 -3.52 -11.82 -8.56
CA LYS A 3 -3.65 -10.41 -8.17
C LYS A 3 -2.35 -9.71 -8.55
N ASP A 4 -2.44 -8.63 -9.32
CA ASP A 4 -1.27 -7.82 -9.59
C ASP A 4 -0.89 -7.03 -8.34
N VAL A 5 0.38 -7.14 -7.96
CA VAL A 5 0.93 -6.50 -6.77
C VAL A 5 2.04 -5.55 -7.18
N ILE A 6 1.99 -4.32 -6.68
CA ILE A 6 3.06 -3.32 -6.83
C ILE A 6 3.77 -3.20 -5.48
N ILE A 7 5.09 -3.29 -5.50
CA ILE A 7 5.92 -3.02 -4.33
C ILE A 7 6.60 -1.66 -4.54
N LEU A 8 6.28 -0.71 -3.67
CA LEU A 8 6.92 0.60 -3.64
C LEU A 8 7.95 0.60 -2.51
N THR A 9 9.23 0.58 -2.86
CA THR A 9 10.33 0.74 -1.90
C THR A 9 10.84 2.17 -1.94
N GLY A 10 10.84 2.86 -0.80
CA GLY A 10 11.09 4.30 -0.72
C GLY A 10 9.80 5.10 -0.91
N ALA A 11 9.28 5.64 0.18
CA ALA A 11 8.03 6.38 0.26
C ALA A 11 8.19 7.85 -0.19
N GLY A 12 8.81 8.05 -1.36
CA GLY A 12 9.06 9.36 -1.96
C GLY A 12 7.92 9.83 -2.87
N GLN A 13 7.92 11.12 -3.20
CA GLN A 13 6.87 11.76 -4.03
C GLN A 13 6.73 11.13 -5.42
N ILE A 14 7.85 10.80 -6.07
CA ILE A 14 7.86 10.19 -7.41
C ILE A 14 7.27 8.77 -7.37
N GLY A 15 7.76 7.95 -6.43
CA GLY A 15 7.28 6.58 -6.26
C GLY A 15 5.79 6.52 -5.92
N MET A 16 5.31 7.47 -5.11
CA MET A 16 3.89 7.64 -4.82
C MET A 16 3.08 8.04 -6.05
N ALA A 17 3.56 8.96 -6.88
CA ALA A 17 2.85 9.36 -8.11
C ALA A 17 2.69 8.19 -9.08
N ILE A 18 3.75 7.38 -9.24
CA ILE A 18 3.73 6.17 -10.07
C ILE A 18 2.77 5.13 -9.49
N ALA A 19 2.88 4.85 -8.18
CA ALA A 19 2.02 3.88 -7.51
C ALA A 19 0.54 4.31 -7.54
N ARG A 20 0.24 5.62 -7.44
CA ARG A 20 -1.11 6.15 -7.64
C ARG A 20 -1.60 5.92 -9.06
N ARG A 21 -0.80 6.22 -10.08
CA ARG A 21 -1.22 6.08 -11.48
C ARG A 21 -1.39 4.62 -11.90
N MET A 22 -0.45 3.77 -11.55
CA MET A 22 -0.38 2.38 -12.01
C MET A 22 -1.11 1.39 -11.08
N GLY A 23 -1.31 1.77 -9.82
CA GLY A 23 -1.83 0.90 -8.78
C GLY A 23 -3.35 0.85 -8.65
N TYR A 24 -4.10 1.59 -9.48
CA TYR A 24 -5.55 1.47 -9.51
C TYR A 24 -5.99 0.03 -9.81
N GLY A 25 -6.82 -0.54 -8.94
CA GLY A 25 -7.27 -1.93 -9.05
C GLY A 25 -6.21 -2.99 -8.71
N LYS A 26 -5.01 -2.58 -8.26
CA LYS A 26 -3.91 -3.47 -7.87
C LYS A 26 -3.63 -3.38 -6.38
N LYS A 27 -3.00 -4.41 -5.82
CA LYS A 27 -2.56 -4.37 -4.42
C LYS A 27 -1.22 -3.64 -4.34
N ILE A 28 -1.11 -2.64 -3.46
CA ILE A 28 0.12 -1.86 -3.30
C ILE A 28 0.73 -2.16 -1.93
N VAL A 29 2.01 -2.51 -1.92
CA VAL A 29 2.80 -2.74 -0.70
C VAL A 29 3.87 -1.68 -0.63
N ILE A 30 3.91 -0.92 0.47
CA ILE A 30 4.86 0.18 0.65
C ILE A 30 5.88 -0.23 1.71
N GLY A 31 7.15 -0.16 1.35
CA GLY A 31 8.28 -0.35 2.26
C GLY A 31 9.15 0.89 2.28
N ASP A 32 9.57 1.33 3.45
CA ASP A 32 10.52 2.42 3.63
C ASP A 32 11.47 2.06 4.77
N LYS A 33 12.65 2.70 4.82
CA LYS A 33 13.61 2.51 5.91
C LYS A 33 13.01 2.94 7.26
N LYS A 34 12.12 3.95 7.25
CA LYS A 34 11.36 4.39 8.43
C LYS A 34 9.91 3.95 8.27
N THR A 35 9.41 3.19 9.24
CA THR A 35 8.05 2.65 9.25
C THR A 35 6.98 3.74 9.26
N GLU A 36 7.30 4.89 9.85
CA GLU A 36 6.41 6.06 9.95
C GLU A 36 6.14 6.65 8.56
N ASN A 37 7.16 6.72 7.71
CA ASN A 37 7.06 7.23 6.34
C ASN A 37 6.18 6.32 5.48
N ALA A 38 6.40 5.01 5.55
CA ALA A 38 5.58 4.03 4.85
C ALA A 38 4.11 4.11 5.28
N GLY A 39 3.87 4.25 6.59
CA GLY A 39 2.54 4.42 7.15
C GLY A 39 1.85 5.71 6.71
N ALA A 40 2.57 6.84 6.68
CA ALA A 40 2.05 8.12 6.24
C ALA A 40 1.61 8.07 4.76
N ILE A 41 2.47 7.57 3.87
CA ILE A 41 2.12 7.43 2.45
C ILE A 41 0.99 6.42 2.24
N ALA A 42 0.97 5.31 2.97
CA ALA A 42 -0.14 4.35 2.92
C ALA A 42 -1.47 4.99 3.33
N GLY A 43 -1.47 5.86 4.35
CA GLY A 43 -2.64 6.64 4.75
C GLY A 43 -3.13 7.54 3.61
N ILE A 44 -2.21 8.33 3.04
CA ILE A 44 -2.54 9.27 1.96
C ILE A 44 -3.03 8.52 0.71
N MET A 45 -2.44 7.38 0.35
CA MET A 45 -2.87 6.57 -0.80
C MET A 45 -4.25 5.93 -0.60
N ASN A 46 -4.62 5.60 0.64
CA ASN A 46 -5.95 5.08 0.97
C ASN A 46 -7.01 6.18 1.16
N GLY A 47 -6.66 7.46 0.96
CA GLY A 47 -7.59 8.59 1.16
C GLY A 47 -7.99 8.82 2.62
N ARG A 48 -7.17 8.33 3.56
CA ARG A 48 -7.39 8.49 4.99
C ARG A 48 -6.37 9.49 5.51
N ASP A 49 -6.79 10.75 5.55
CA ASP A 49 -5.99 11.81 6.13
C ASP A 49 -5.70 11.46 7.60
N SER A 50 -4.40 11.30 7.90
CA SER A 50 -3.83 11.33 9.25
C SER A 50 -4.29 10.23 10.22
N THR A 51 -3.91 8.96 9.98
CA THR A 51 -3.34 8.07 11.02
C THR A 51 -2.65 6.90 10.32
N PRO A 52 -1.31 6.73 10.44
CA PRO A 52 -0.63 5.56 9.90
C PRO A 52 -1.08 4.32 10.68
N SER A 53 -2.05 3.59 10.15
CA SER A 53 -2.38 2.26 10.67
C SER A 53 -1.41 1.27 10.02
N PRO A 54 -0.49 0.62 10.76
CA PRO A 54 0.32 -0.44 10.19
C PRO A 54 -0.62 -1.53 9.73
N TRP A 55 -0.72 -1.70 8.41
CA TRP A 55 -1.25 -2.87 7.72
C TRP A 55 -2.39 -3.58 8.47
N LYS A 56 -3.65 -3.23 8.18
CA LYS A 56 -4.75 -4.17 8.51
C LYS A 56 -4.48 -5.45 7.72
N ARG A 57 -3.95 -6.44 8.43
CA ARG A 57 -3.90 -7.85 8.02
C ARG A 57 -5.34 -8.25 7.72
N THR A 58 -5.76 -8.20 6.46
CA THR A 58 -6.94 -8.94 6.02
C THR A 58 -6.55 -10.42 6.04
N SER A 59 -6.65 -11.06 7.21
CA SER A 59 -6.77 -12.51 7.36
C SER A 59 -8.20 -12.79 7.83
N PRO A 60 -8.80 -13.95 7.56
CA PRO A 60 -8.75 -14.85 6.40
C PRO A 60 -10.18 -15.13 5.91
N GLN A 61 -10.55 -14.80 4.67
CA GLN A 61 -11.87 -15.17 4.13
C GLN A 61 -11.72 -16.14 2.94
N GLY A 62 -12.17 -17.37 3.16
CA GLY A 62 -12.78 -18.21 2.12
C GLY A 62 -11.84 -19.11 1.31
N ASN A 63 -11.69 -20.33 1.82
CA ASN A 63 -11.39 -21.61 1.16
C ASN A 63 -11.35 -21.65 -0.39
N PRO A 64 -10.39 -22.38 -1.00
CA PRO A 64 -10.63 -23.09 -2.25
C PRO A 64 -10.72 -24.60 -1.99
N SER A 65 -11.80 -25.18 -2.52
CA SER A 65 -12.03 -26.60 -2.76
C SER A 65 -10.91 -27.28 -3.53
#